data_AF-A0A5E4HJD5-F1
#
_entry.id   AF-A0A5E4HJD5-F1
#
_cell.length_a   1.000
_cell.length_b   1.000
_cell.length_c   1.000
_cell.angle_alpha   90.00
_cell.angle_beta   90.00
_cell.angle_gamma   90.00
#
_symmetry.space_group_name_H-M   'P 1'
#
loop_
_entity.id
_entity.type
_entity.pdbx_description
1 polymer ?
#
loop_
_entity_poly.entity_id
_entity_poly.type
_entity_poly.pdbx_seq_one_letter_code
_entity_poly.pdbx_strand_id
1 'polypeptide(L)' 'MKIKLIVEDSWGVPFFPIVIERLKTANLVNKNLIIQKPKHLPADCNGKLDEILKMVDNTCDLIIIVLDADGPRNYIN' A
#
# COMPACT_ATOMS: atom_id res chain seq x y z
N MET A 1 18.21 -3.64 3.17
CA MET A 1 16.75 -3.81 3.03
C MET A 1 16.12 -2.53 2.51
N LYS A 2 15.86 -2.47 1.21
CA LYS A 2 15.01 -1.46 0.56
C LYS A 2 13.57 -1.93 0.64
N ILE A 3 12.68 -1.06 1.10
CA ILE A 3 11.28 -1.41 1.37
C ILE A 3 10.42 -0.52 0.49
N LYS A 4 9.46 -1.09 -0.25
CA LYS A 4 8.52 -0.32 -1.08
C LYS A 4 7.12 -0.37 -0.46
N LEU A 5 6.51 0.80 -0.26
CA LEU A 5 5.16 0.94 0.30
C LEU A 5 4.20 1.41 -0.81
N ILE A 6 3.18 0.59 -1.08
CA ILE A 6 2.12 0.85 -2.07
C ILE A 6 0.81 1.11 -1.32
N VAL A 7 0.10 2.16 -1.70
CA VAL A 7 -1.15 2.58 -1.05
C VAL A 7 -2.24 2.70 -2.11
N GLU A 8 -3.36 2.01 -1.87
CA GLU A 8 -4.48 1.92 -2.79
C GLU A 8 -5.26 3.23 -2.97
N ASP A 9 -5.25 4.12 -1.99
CA ASP A 9 -6.22 5.20 -1.99
C ASP A 9 -5.70 6.59 -1.60
N SER A 10 -6.25 7.57 -2.31
CA SER A 10 -6.05 9.00 -2.13
C SER A 10 -6.97 9.62 -1.07
N TRP A 11 -8.02 8.95 -0.58
CA TRP A 11 -8.85 9.48 0.52
C TRP A 11 -8.24 9.20 1.90
N GLY A 12 -7.32 8.23 1.99
CA GLY A 12 -6.52 7.92 3.18
C GLY A 12 -5.38 8.91 3.49
N VAL A 13 -5.37 10.13 2.94
CA VAL A 13 -4.27 11.11 3.13
C VAL A 13 -3.83 11.27 4.60
N PRO A 14 -4.74 11.33 5.60
CA PRO A 14 -4.35 11.44 7.01
C PRO A 14 -3.89 10.11 7.63
N PHE A 15 -4.39 8.98 7.13
CA PHE A 15 -4.06 7.65 7.63
C PHE A 15 -2.64 7.23 7.22
N PHE A 16 -2.21 7.64 6.02
CA PHE A 16 -0.93 7.23 5.47
C PHE A 16 0.31 7.66 6.30
N PRO A 17 0.42 8.92 6.76
CA PRO A 17 1.48 9.32 7.70
C PRO A 17 1.47 8.50 8.99
N ILE A 18 0.29 8.14 9.51
CA ILE A 18 0.15 7.34 10.74
C ILE A 18 0.70 5.93 10.54
N VAL A 19 0.43 5.29 9.39
CA VAL A 19 0.99 3.98 9.05
C VAL A 19 2.51 4.05 9.01
N ILE A 20 3.07 5.04 8.30
CA ILE A 20 4.53 5.22 8.21
C ILE A 20 5.15 5.39 9.59
N GLU A 21 4.59 6.26 10.43
CA GLU A 21 5.12 6.50 11.78
C GLU A 21 5.05 5.23 12.64
N ARG A 22 3.92 4.52 12.64
CA ARG A 22 3.80 3.26 13.40
C ARG A 22 4.79 2.19 12.93
N LEU A 23 5.01 2.06 11.62
CA LEU A 23 6.00 1.14 11.08
C LEU A 23 7.42 1.51 11.53
N LYS A 24 7.76 2.80 11.58
CA LYS A 24 9.06 3.28 12.10
C LYS A 24 9.20 2.98 13.59
N THR A 25 8.18 3.30 14.39
CA THR A 25 8.17 3.05 15.85
C THR A 25 8.34 1.56 16.16
N ALA A 26 7.76 0.69 15.34
CA ALA A 26 7.88 -0.76 15.47
C ALA A 26 9.21 -1.33 14.92
N ASN A 27 10.13 -0.50 14.42
CA ASN A 27 11.36 -0.92 13.73
C ASN A 27 11.12 -1.88 12.54
N LEU A 28 9.97 -1.78 11.87
CA LEU A 28 9.62 -2.60 10.71
C LEU A 28 10.07 -1.97 9.38
N VAL A 29 10.34 -0.66 9.39
CA VAL A 29 10.89 0.08 8.24
C VAL A 29 12.16 0.83 8.64
N ASN A 30 13.02 1.11 7.67
CA ASN A 30 14.29 1.81 7.87
C ASN A 30 14.41 3.04 6.94
N LYS A 31 15.56 3.70 6.97
CA LYS A 31 15.82 4.91 6.15
C LYS A 31 15.79 4.70 4.63
N ASN A 32 15.82 3.45 4.15
CA ASN A 32 15.70 3.08 2.74
C ASN A 32 14.25 2.74 2.34
N LEU A 33 13.28 3.28 3.07
CA LEU A 33 11.86 3.19 2.72
C LEU A 33 11.58 4.04 1.47
N ILE A 34 11.03 3.39 0.44
CA ILE A 34 10.56 3.99 -0.80
C ILE A 34 9.04 4.07 -0.72
N ILE A 35 8.54 5.29 -0.59
CA ILE A 35 7.12 5.58 -0.58
C ILE A 35 6.68 5.87 -2.01
N GLN A 36 5.85 5.00 -2.58
CA GLN A 36 5.22 5.31 -3.87
C GLN A 36 4.14 6.36 -3.66
N LYS A 37 3.94 7.21 -4.68
CA LYS A 37 2.81 8.14 -4.70
C LYS A 37 1.51 7.31 -4.61
N PRO A 38 0.58 7.64 -3.70
CA PRO A 38 -0.71 6.98 -3.64
C PRO A 38 -1.39 7.03 -5.01
N LYS A 39 -1.97 5.91 -5.42
CA LYS A 39 -2.68 5.79 -6.69
C LYS A 39 -3.99 5.08 -6.43
N HIS A 40 -5.08 5.71 -6.83
CA HIS A 40 -6.39 5.08 -6.82
C HIS A 40 -6.35 3.83 -7.72
N LEU A 41 -6.47 2.65 -7.11
CA LEU A 41 -6.50 1.38 -7.84
C LEU A 41 -7.91 1.10 -8.37
N PRO A 42 -8.04 0.32 -9.47
CA PRO A 42 -9.35 -0.11 -9.98
C PRO A 42 -10.17 -0.85 -8.93
N ALA A 43 -11.50 -0.85 -9.01
CA ALA A 43 -12.32 -1.61 -8.06
C ALA A 43 -12.22 -3.13 -8.25
N ASP A 44 -11.91 -3.59 -9.46
CA ASP A 44 -11.86 -5.01 -9.79
C ASP A 44 -10.54 -5.67 -9.34
N CYS A 45 -10.63 -6.88 -8.79
CA CYS A 45 -9.47 -7.55 -8.19
C CYS A 45 -8.32 -7.79 -9.19
N ASN A 46 -8.63 -8.09 -10.46
CA ASN A 46 -7.62 -8.36 -11.47
C ASN A 46 -6.88 -7.09 -11.89
N GLY A 47 -7.61 -5.99 -12.11
CA GLY A 47 -7.05 -4.68 -12.39
C GLY A 47 -6.22 -4.13 -11.23
N LYS A 48 -6.64 -4.34 -9.97
CA LYS A 48 -5.81 -4.05 -8.79
C LYS A 48 -4.49 -4.81 -8.84
N LEU A 49 -4.55 -6.12 -9.09
CA LEU A 49 -3.38 -6.97 -9.16
C LEU A 49 -2.42 -6.52 -10.27
N ASP A 50 -2.94 -6.24 -11.46
CA ASP A 50 -2.14 -5.76 -12.60
C ASP A 50 -1.41 -4.45 -12.26
N GLU A 51 -2.08 -3.52 -11.57
CA GLU A 51 -1.47 -2.27 -11.14
C GLU A 51 -0.40 -2.47 -10.05
N ILE A 52 -0.63 -3.36 -9.09
CA ILE A 52 0.37 -3.74 -8.08
C ILE A 52 1.60 -4.32 -8.79
N LEU A 53 1.41 -5.25 -9.71
CA LEU A 53 2.49 -5.90 -10.46
C LEU A 53 3.33 -4.90 -11.26
N LYS A 54 2.72 -3.86 -11.84
CA LYS A 54 3.46 -2.77 -12.53
C LYS A 54 4.34 -1.95 -11.58
N MET A 55 4.01 -1.88 -10.30
CA MET A 55 4.76 -1.13 -9.29
C MET A 55 5.89 -1.94 -8.64
N VAL A 56 5.84 -3.26 -8.80
CA VAL A 56 6.85 -4.20 -8.32
C VAL A 56 8.02 -4.24 -9.30
N ASP A 57 9.23 -4.11 -8.76
CA ASP A 57 10.48 -4.29 -9.50
C ASP A 57 11.52 -4.95 -8.59
N ASN A 58 12.64 -5.38 -9.17
CA ASN A 58 13.74 -6.02 -8.43
C ASN A 58 14.60 -5.01 -7.62
N THR A 59 14.11 -3.80 -7.37
CA THR A 59 14.87 -2.76 -6.65
C THR A 59 14.60 -2.78 -5.14
N CYS A 60 13.70 -3.63 -4.66
CA CYS A 60 13.33 -3.73 -3.25
C CYS A 60 13.41 -5.17 -2.73
N ASP A 61 13.66 -5.29 -1.43
CA ASP A 61 13.75 -6.56 -0.71
C ASP A 61 12.42 -6.94 -0.04
N LEU A 62 11.55 -5.96 0.19
CA LEU A 62 10.25 -6.10 0.86
C LEU A 62 9.23 -5.14 0.25
N ILE A 63 8.01 -5.62 0.02
CA ILE A 63 6.87 -4.82 -0.46
C ILE A 63 5.77 -4.87 0.59
N ILE A 64 5.29 -3.69 0.99
CA ILE A 64 4.15 -3.52 1.89
C ILE A 64 3.03 -2.90 1.06
N ILE A 65 1.86 -3.53 1.06
CA ILE A 65 0.68 -3.06 0.32
C ILE A 65 -0.39 -2.72 1.34
N VAL A 66 -0.83 -1.46 1.34
CA VAL A 66 -1.93 -0.96 2.17
C VAL A 66 -3.14 -0.82 1.25
N LEU A 67 -4.02 -1.82 1.33
CA LEU A 67 -5.29 -1.84 0.60
C LEU A 67 -6.39 -1.37 1.53
N ASP A 68 -7.37 -0.66 0.98
CA ASP A 68 -8.62 -0.47 1.68
C ASP A 68 -9.40 -1.78 1.62
N ALA A 69 -9.97 -2.17 2.74
CA ALA A 69 -10.85 -3.32 2.81
C ALA A 69 -12.28 -2.80 2.87
N ASP A 70 -12.91 -2.62 1.71
CA ASP A 70 -14.36 -2.49 1.64
C ASP A 70 -14.96 -3.72 2.33
N GLY A 71 -15.57 -3.50 3.49
CA GLY A 71 -16.00 -4.59 4.35
C GLY A 71 -17.06 -5.47 3.70
N PRO A 72 -17.21 -6.75 4.14
CA PRO A 72 -18.21 -7.68 3.63
C PRO A 72 -19.68 -7.19 3.77
N ARG A 73 -19.92 -6.06 4.45
CA ARG A 73 -21.24 -5.41 4.58
C ARG A 73 -21.80 -4.89 3.25
N ASN A 74 -20.99 -4.77 2.20
CA ASN A 74 -21.46 -4.41 0.85
C ASN A 74 -21.88 -5.64 0.00
N TYR A 75 -21.76 -6.86 0.54
CA TYR A 75 -22.15 -8.11 -0.13
C TYR A 75 -23.38 -8.76 0.52
N ILE A 76 -24.30 -7.96 1.06
CA ILE A 76 -25.61 -8.43 1.51
C ILE A 76 -26.54 -8.38 0.29
N ASN A 77 -26.78 -9.54 -0.33
CA ASN A 77 -27.96 -9.76 -1.18
C ASN A 77 -29.21 -9.82 -0.31
#